data_AF-A0A813DBF9-F1
#
_entry.id   AF-A0A813DBF9-F1
#
_cell.length_a   1.000
_cell.length_b   1.000
_cell.length_c   1.000
_cell.angle_alpha   90.00
_cell.angle_beta   90.00
_cell.angle_gamma   90.00
#
_symmetry.space_group_name_H-M   'P 1'
#
loop_
_entity.id
_entity.type
_entity.pdbx_description
1 polymer ?
#
loop_
_entity_poly.entity_id
_entity_poly.type
_entity_poly.pdbx_seq_one_letter_code
_entity_poly.pdbx_strand_id
1 'polypeptide(L)'
;PPGVRGQSPVARAAFDLGKTVSGMFGGGEDEASQFAVPKDVAALVEGLKSSTEASLNLRCSRLDVEIPPAYKLGVEGDKKKGRLLVDKINADDEEVARSDRELARVFVEMFLEIGPGLMIVFRNKALATAARATWKLETKTEGRVISFPETPKSAFAAEVGVPAKFMQKLTEGGCKCLIVVGPYMEQLRLIEEIGNQVQDQMGIILLNSRIHGKDRITEKKFPARLRASLQQTYTPSYHVRFLERKNGILFRMVGADGKAPWIVAQQKELFGGQPVTQEVLRSDQEPSAAEIRAAFQSALFAVVAFTAAFEFAMPTVRRARKNLSEYQGWPKGIYPMSDGWVPPCYPNEEELIEYEEKMNARRKATLVKRHICVKEQQYEQLSKKEFAEKSEYSLLAFPISEGDYSGEGDDKTYFLIVFYEPSKKSKVERAFKSVGNDLTEYEQVVVDPDAKEDAEEKFMWAHGEGNAGECILSEFEYQVTEKGTAEYDDPWGPTHPEGKFWE
;
A
#
# COMPACT_ATOMS: atom_id res chain seq x y z
N PRO A 1 -12.52 -31.37 0.04
CA PRO A 1 -12.95 -31.40 -1.38
C PRO A 1 -13.89 -32.58 -1.66
N PRO A 2 -15.16 -32.35 -2.02
CA PRO A 2 -16.06 -33.44 -2.40
C PRO A 2 -15.71 -33.96 -3.81
N GLY A 3 -15.74 -35.28 -3.96
CA GLY A 3 -15.11 -36.06 -5.02
C GLY A 3 -15.36 -35.62 -6.46
N VAL A 4 -14.26 -35.43 -7.19
CA VAL A 4 -14.22 -35.30 -8.65
C VAL A 4 -14.52 -36.67 -9.27
N ARG A 5 -15.73 -36.84 -9.80
CA ARG A 5 -16.12 -38.04 -10.57
C ARG A 5 -15.43 -38.02 -11.94
N GLY A 6 -14.73 -39.11 -12.24
CA GLY A 6 -14.27 -39.60 -13.54
C GLY A 6 -14.17 -38.59 -14.69
N GLN A 7 -13.03 -37.91 -14.79
CA GLN A 7 -12.65 -37.15 -15.98
C GLN A 7 -11.89 -38.01 -16.99
N SER A 8 -12.15 -37.74 -18.27
CA SER A 8 -11.64 -38.45 -19.46
C SER A 8 -10.11 -38.40 -19.58
N PRO A 9 -9.44 -39.48 -20.04
CA PRO A 9 -7.98 -39.53 -20.25
C PRO A 9 -7.46 -38.60 -21.36
N VAL A 10 -8.32 -37.93 -22.14
CA VAL A 10 -7.91 -37.07 -23.28
C VAL A 10 -7.26 -35.76 -22.83
N ALA A 11 -7.62 -35.22 -21.66
CA ALA A 11 -7.05 -33.97 -21.14
C ALA A 11 -5.52 -34.02 -20.93
N ARG A 12 -4.95 -35.22 -20.73
CA ARG A 12 -3.50 -35.42 -20.63
C ARG A 12 -2.76 -34.92 -21.87
N ALA A 13 -3.32 -35.07 -23.07
CA ALA A 13 -2.61 -34.76 -24.32
C ALA A 13 -2.51 -33.26 -24.62
N ALA A 14 -3.37 -32.41 -24.02
CA ALA A 14 -3.37 -30.98 -24.29
C ALA A 14 -2.31 -30.21 -23.48
N PHE A 15 -1.88 -30.75 -22.33
CA PHE A 15 -0.95 -30.09 -21.39
C PHE A 15 0.18 -31.00 -20.91
N ASP A 16 0.56 -32.01 -21.69
CA ASP A 16 1.82 -32.74 -21.48
C ASP A 16 2.99 -31.83 -21.90
N LEU A 17 3.16 -30.71 -21.19
CA LEU A 17 4.40 -29.95 -21.15
C LEU A 17 5.43 -30.95 -20.66
N GLY A 18 6.45 -31.23 -21.46
CA GLY A 18 7.42 -32.28 -21.12
C GLY A 18 8.00 -32.06 -19.72
N LYS A 19 8.64 -33.09 -19.15
CA LYS A 19 9.42 -33.03 -17.89
C LYS A 19 10.56 -31.99 -17.89
N THR A 20 10.53 -30.97 -18.74
CA THR A 20 11.59 -30.05 -19.10
C THR A 20 11.90 -29.01 -18.01
N VAL A 21 11.01 -28.75 -17.05
CA VAL A 21 11.22 -27.70 -16.02
C VAL A 21 11.49 -28.23 -14.61
N SER A 22 11.15 -29.49 -14.31
CA SER A 22 11.18 -30.05 -12.95
C SER A 22 12.58 -30.35 -12.37
N GLY A 23 13.67 -30.07 -13.09
CA GLY A 23 15.02 -30.56 -12.75
C GLY A 23 15.94 -29.61 -12.00
N MET A 24 15.60 -28.33 -11.85
CA MET A 24 16.62 -27.31 -11.50
C MET A 24 16.58 -26.75 -10.07
N PHE A 25 15.58 -27.09 -9.24
CA PHE A 25 15.40 -26.44 -7.92
C PHE A 25 15.09 -27.40 -6.74
N GLY A 26 15.58 -28.64 -6.80
CA GLY A 26 15.35 -29.65 -5.74
C GLY A 26 16.26 -29.50 -4.52
N GLY A 27 16.10 -28.42 -3.74
CA GLY A 27 16.57 -28.34 -2.36
C GLY A 27 15.40 -28.62 -1.41
N GLY A 28 15.59 -29.48 -0.41
CA GLY A 28 14.54 -29.84 0.55
C GLY A 28 14.19 -28.66 1.47
N GLU A 29 13.38 -27.73 0.96
CA GLU A 29 12.84 -26.64 1.76
C GLU A 29 11.68 -27.11 2.64
N ASP A 30 11.59 -26.53 3.84
CA ASP A 30 10.51 -26.77 4.79
C ASP A 30 9.15 -26.49 4.15
N GLU A 31 8.13 -27.34 4.38
CA GLU A 31 6.76 -27.15 3.83
C GLU A 31 6.17 -25.75 4.12
N ALA A 32 6.66 -25.06 5.16
CA ALA A 32 6.27 -23.71 5.51
C ALA A 32 6.77 -22.64 4.49
N SER A 33 7.87 -22.87 3.79
CA SER A 33 8.38 -21.95 2.76
C SER A 33 7.53 -21.98 1.49
N GLN A 34 6.89 -23.12 1.20
CA GLN A 34 6.14 -23.34 -0.04
C GLN A 34 5.02 -22.31 -0.25
N PHE A 35 4.38 -21.86 0.83
CA PHE A 35 3.27 -20.89 0.77
C PHE A 35 3.68 -19.50 1.26
N ALA A 36 4.96 -19.15 1.17
CA ALA A 36 5.43 -17.82 1.54
C ALA A 36 4.86 -16.75 0.60
N VAL A 37 4.31 -15.68 1.19
CA VAL A 37 3.84 -14.52 0.41
C VAL A 37 5.04 -13.91 -0.31
N PRO A 38 4.96 -13.66 -1.64
CA PRO A 38 6.08 -13.14 -2.40
C PRO A 38 6.52 -11.78 -1.84
N LYS A 39 7.83 -11.58 -1.73
CA LYS A 39 8.43 -10.32 -1.22
C LYS A 39 8.89 -9.39 -2.34
N ASP A 40 9.21 -9.96 -3.50
CA ASP A 40 9.68 -9.25 -4.68
C ASP A 40 9.09 -9.86 -5.96
N VAL A 41 9.42 -9.24 -7.10
CA VAL A 41 8.96 -9.67 -8.43
C VAL A 41 9.49 -11.06 -8.79
N ALA A 42 10.70 -11.41 -8.38
CA ALA A 42 11.30 -12.70 -8.74
C ALA A 42 10.56 -13.84 -8.05
N ALA A 43 10.37 -13.73 -6.72
CA ALA A 43 9.57 -14.66 -5.93
C ALA A 43 8.13 -14.75 -6.43
N LEU A 44 7.53 -13.64 -6.89
CA LEU A 44 6.19 -13.65 -7.46
C LEU A 44 6.14 -14.45 -8.77
N VAL A 45 7.09 -14.24 -9.69
CA VAL A 45 7.15 -14.96 -10.96
C VAL A 45 7.45 -16.45 -10.75
N GLU A 46 8.32 -16.78 -9.81
CA GLU A 46 8.64 -18.16 -9.43
C GLU A 46 7.44 -18.87 -8.81
N GLY A 47 6.76 -18.23 -7.86
CA GLY A 47 5.53 -18.75 -7.26
C GLY A 47 4.41 -18.94 -8.30
N LEU A 48 4.29 -18.01 -9.23
CA LEU A 48 3.33 -18.09 -10.35
C LEU A 48 3.61 -19.31 -11.25
N LYS A 49 4.87 -19.52 -11.64
CA LYS A 49 5.29 -20.67 -12.44
C LYS A 49 5.00 -21.98 -11.71
N SER A 50 5.50 -22.10 -10.48
CA SER A 50 5.35 -23.29 -9.64
C SER A 50 3.87 -23.65 -9.40
N SER A 51 3.04 -22.64 -9.13
CA SER A 51 1.60 -22.83 -8.90
C SER A 51 0.84 -23.24 -10.16
N THR A 52 1.23 -22.69 -11.32
CA THR A 52 0.63 -23.07 -12.61
C THR A 52 1.01 -24.50 -12.97
N GLU A 53 2.28 -24.88 -12.83
CA GLU A 53 2.74 -26.25 -13.04
C GLU A 53 2.03 -27.23 -12.10
N ALA A 54 1.93 -26.90 -10.81
CA ALA A 54 1.19 -27.70 -9.84
C ALA A 54 -0.28 -27.88 -10.26
N SER A 55 -0.94 -26.80 -10.69
CA SER A 55 -2.34 -26.86 -11.15
C SER A 55 -2.50 -27.74 -12.39
N LEU A 56 -1.59 -27.65 -13.37
CA LEU A 56 -1.62 -28.49 -14.55
C LEU A 56 -1.36 -29.97 -14.23
N ASN A 57 -0.44 -30.25 -13.30
CA ASN A 57 -0.18 -31.62 -12.82
C ASN A 57 -1.40 -32.22 -12.11
N LEU A 58 -2.20 -31.39 -11.45
CA LEU A 58 -3.50 -31.75 -10.86
C LEU A 58 -4.63 -31.83 -11.90
N ARG A 59 -4.32 -31.67 -13.19
CA ARG A 59 -5.24 -31.72 -14.34
C ARG A 59 -6.28 -30.60 -14.34
N CYS A 60 -5.96 -29.46 -13.75
CA CYS A 60 -6.81 -28.28 -13.84
C CYS A 60 -6.66 -27.66 -15.25
N SER A 61 -7.64 -27.89 -16.12
CA SER A 61 -7.71 -27.28 -17.46
C SER A 61 -8.18 -25.83 -17.45
N ARG A 62 -8.76 -25.37 -16.32
CA ARG A 62 -9.37 -24.06 -16.16
C ARG A 62 -8.74 -23.33 -14.99
N LEU A 63 -7.89 -22.36 -15.29
CA LEU A 63 -7.11 -21.63 -14.30
C LEU A 63 -7.57 -20.18 -14.24
N ASP A 64 -7.67 -19.63 -13.04
CA ASP A 64 -7.74 -18.18 -12.81
C ASP A 64 -6.47 -17.73 -12.09
N VAL A 65 -5.90 -16.63 -12.58
CA VAL A 65 -4.66 -16.07 -12.10
C VAL A 65 -4.86 -14.57 -11.96
N GLU A 66 -4.47 -14.04 -10.81
CA GLU A 66 -4.66 -12.64 -10.50
C GLU A 66 -3.42 -12.06 -9.83
N ILE A 67 -2.94 -10.95 -10.36
CA ILE A 67 -1.91 -10.12 -9.72
C ILE A 67 -2.50 -8.73 -9.41
N PRO A 68 -1.84 -7.93 -8.56
CA PRO A 68 -2.31 -6.60 -8.28
C PRO A 68 -2.36 -5.73 -9.54
N PRO A 69 -3.34 -4.82 -9.67
CA PRO A 69 -3.40 -3.89 -10.79
C PRO A 69 -2.11 -3.07 -10.88
N ALA A 70 -1.66 -2.79 -12.11
CA ALA A 70 -0.46 -2.00 -12.39
C ALA A 70 0.85 -2.56 -11.82
N TYR A 71 0.87 -3.82 -11.39
CA TYR A 71 2.09 -4.48 -10.94
C TYR A 71 3.06 -4.69 -12.11
N LYS A 72 4.28 -4.15 -11.98
CA LYS A 72 5.33 -4.20 -13.02
C LYS A 72 6.22 -5.42 -12.82
N LEU A 73 6.06 -6.40 -13.70
CA LEU A 73 6.86 -7.63 -13.75
C LEU A 73 8.22 -7.39 -14.45
N GLY A 74 8.33 -6.31 -15.22
CA GLY A 74 9.58 -5.90 -15.87
C GLY A 74 9.88 -6.64 -17.17
N VAL A 75 8.89 -7.33 -17.74
CA VAL A 75 9.05 -8.12 -18.97
C VAL A 75 9.09 -7.23 -20.22
N GLU A 76 8.44 -6.07 -20.20
CA GLU A 76 8.47 -5.09 -21.31
C GLU A 76 9.67 -4.10 -21.19
N GLY A 77 10.72 -4.44 -20.44
CA GLY A 77 12.00 -3.71 -20.45
C GLY A 77 12.13 -2.51 -19.50
N ASP A 78 11.23 -2.36 -18.52
CA ASP A 78 11.36 -1.31 -17.51
C ASP A 78 12.56 -1.54 -16.60
N LYS A 79 13.37 -0.49 -16.41
CA LYS A 79 14.50 -0.52 -15.46
C LYS A 79 14.04 -0.58 -13.99
N LYS A 80 12.80 -0.18 -13.70
CA LYS A 80 12.25 -0.17 -12.34
C LYS A 80 11.27 -1.34 -12.19
N LYS A 81 11.66 -2.34 -11.39
CA LYS A 81 10.76 -3.42 -10.95
C LYS A 81 9.73 -2.87 -9.96
N GLY A 82 8.48 -3.31 -10.05
CA GLY A 82 7.43 -2.93 -9.12
C GLY A 82 7.76 -3.37 -7.69
N ARG A 83 7.30 -2.60 -6.69
CA ARG A 83 7.42 -2.96 -5.27
C ARG A 83 6.02 -3.26 -4.74
N LEU A 84 5.84 -4.41 -4.10
CA LEU A 84 4.56 -4.83 -3.53
C LEU A 84 3.98 -3.85 -2.48
N LEU A 85 4.82 -2.98 -1.90
CA LEU A 85 4.46 -2.06 -0.83
C LEU A 85 4.08 -0.63 -1.27
N VAL A 86 4.40 -0.23 -2.50
CA VAL A 86 4.45 1.20 -2.85
C VAL A 86 3.46 1.58 -3.96
N ASP A 87 2.96 0.59 -4.70
CA ASP A 87 2.15 0.88 -5.88
C ASP A 87 0.71 1.26 -5.48
N LYS A 88 0.29 2.43 -5.96
CA LYS A 88 -1.00 3.05 -5.64
C LYS A 88 -2.14 2.12 -6.07
N ILE A 89 -3.10 1.90 -5.17
CA ILE A 89 -4.37 1.23 -5.49
C ILE A 89 -5.10 1.97 -6.64
N ASN A 90 -4.87 3.29 -6.75
CA ASN A 90 -5.33 4.13 -7.84
C ASN A 90 -4.27 4.20 -8.94
N ALA A 91 -4.20 3.14 -9.74
CA ALA A 91 -3.36 3.12 -10.94
C ALA A 91 -4.12 3.64 -12.16
N ASP A 92 -3.39 4.24 -13.09
CA ASP A 92 -3.92 4.64 -14.38
C ASP A 92 -4.32 3.42 -15.22
N ASP A 93 -5.34 3.57 -16.07
CA ASP A 93 -5.82 2.52 -16.97
C ASP A 93 -4.71 2.02 -17.90
N GLU A 94 -3.76 2.88 -18.27
CA GLU A 94 -2.59 2.52 -19.06
C GLU A 94 -1.60 1.63 -18.28
N GLU A 95 -1.34 1.92 -17.01
CA GLU A 95 -0.47 1.10 -16.16
C GLU A 95 -1.09 -0.28 -15.90
N VAL A 96 -2.42 -0.32 -15.67
CA VAL A 96 -3.16 -1.58 -15.55
C VAL A 96 -3.07 -2.38 -16.85
N ALA A 97 -3.32 -1.73 -17.99
CA ALA A 97 -3.21 -2.34 -19.31
C ALA A 97 -1.81 -2.90 -19.59
N ARG A 98 -0.77 -2.23 -19.12
CA ARG A 98 0.61 -2.71 -19.22
C ARG A 98 0.86 -3.93 -18.34
N SER A 99 0.45 -3.88 -17.08
CA SER A 99 0.57 -5.01 -16.14
C SER A 99 -0.12 -6.27 -16.68
N ASP A 100 -1.31 -6.12 -17.26
CA ASP A 100 -2.06 -7.19 -17.93
C ASP A 100 -1.26 -7.81 -19.09
N ARG A 101 -0.58 -6.99 -19.92
CA ARG A 101 0.29 -7.49 -20.99
C ARG A 101 1.53 -8.19 -20.46
N GLU A 102 2.20 -7.61 -19.46
CA GLU A 102 3.39 -8.22 -18.87
C GLU A 102 3.07 -9.59 -18.28
N LEU A 103 1.94 -9.74 -17.57
CA LEU A 103 1.50 -11.04 -17.06
C LEU A 103 1.23 -12.03 -18.19
N ALA A 104 0.52 -11.59 -19.23
CA ALA A 104 0.27 -12.43 -20.40
C ALA A 104 1.57 -12.89 -21.09
N ARG A 105 2.59 -12.02 -21.15
CA ARG A 105 3.89 -12.37 -21.72
C ARG A 105 4.62 -13.43 -20.89
N VAL A 106 4.55 -13.39 -19.56
CA VAL A 106 5.09 -14.46 -18.71
C VAL A 106 4.44 -15.80 -19.06
N PHE A 107 3.13 -15.83 -19.28
CA PHE A 107 2.44 -17.04 -19.70
C PHE A 107 2.83 -17.49 -21.11
N VAL A 108 3.01 -16.56 -22.06
CA VAL A 108 3.53 -16.93 -23.40
C VAL A 108 4.86 -17.67 -23.28
N GLU A 109 5.76 -17.20 -22.42
CA GLU A 109 7.06 -17.85 -22.17
C GLU A 109 6.93 -19.23 -21.52
N MET A 110 5.98 -19.39 -20.59
CA MET A 110 5.72 -20.69 -19.94
C MET A 110 5.13 -21.73 -20.89
N PHE A 111 4.38 -21.30 -21.91
CA PHE A 111 3.63 -22.16 -22.81
C PHE A 111 4.19 -22.18 -24.24
N LEU A 112 5.47 -21.83 -24.43
CA LEU A 112 6.15 -21.84 -25.74
C LEU A 112 6.07 -23.20 -26.44
N GLU A 113 6.10 -24.31 -25.68
CA GLU A 113 6.02 -25.67 -26.23
C GLU A 113 4.68 -25.97 -26.93
N ILE A 114 3.60 -25.26 -26.61
CA ILE A 114 2.30 -25.41 -27.28
C ILE A 114 2.36 -24.89 -28.73
N GLY A 115 3.23 -23.91 -28.98
CA GLY A 115 3.46 -23.27 -30.25
C GLY A 115 2.21 -22.62 -30.87
N PRO A 116 1.85 -22.91 -32.13
CA PRO A 116 0.76 -22.23 -32.83
C PRO A 116 -0.64 -22.48 -32.23
N GLY A 117 -0.79 -23.50 -31.36
CA GLY A 117 -2.03 -23.78 -30.64
C GLY A 117 -2.30 -22.85 -29.45
N LEU A 118 -1.36 -21.96 -29.11
CA LEU A 118 -1.52 -20.97 -28.05
C LEU A 118 -2.20 -19.70 -28.59
N MET A 119 -3.36 -19.33 -28.04
CA MET A 119 -4.06 -18.10 -28.40
C MET A 119 -4.17 -17.16 -27.20
N ILE A 120 -3.74 -15.92 -27.37
CA ILE A 120 -3.76 -14.87 -26.35
C ILE A 120 -4.81 -13.83 -26.75
N VAL A 121 -5.83 -13.67 -25.92
CA VAL A 121 -7.00 -12.83 -26.22
C VAL A 121 -7.03 -11.66 -25.26
N PHE A 122 -6.90 -10.45 -25.81
CA PHE A 122 -7.06 -9.22 -25.04
C PHE A 122 -8.49 -8.69 -25.10
N ARG A 123 -8.92 -8.03 -24.02
CA ARG A 123 -10.22 -7.36 -23.90
C ARG A 123 -10.55 -6.36 -25.02
N ASN A 124 -9.56 -5.78 -25.70
CA ASN A 124 -9.79 -4.86 -26.82
C ASN A 124 -8.67 -4.94 -27.88
N LYS A 125 -8.95 -4.38 -29.07
CA LYS A 125 -8.04 -4.36 -30.22
C LYS A 125 -6.77 -3.54 -29.97
N ALA A 126 -6.87 -2.46 -29.20
CA ALA A 126 -5.74 -1.60 -28.88
C ALA A 126 -4.66 -2.36 -28.10
N LEU A 127 -5.04 -3.10 -27.05
CA LEU A 127 -4.13 -3.90 -26.23
C LEU A 127 -3.51 -5.06 -27.00
N ALA A 128 -4.29 -5.76 -27.83
CA ALA A 128 -3.76 -6.79 -28.72
C ALA A 128 -2.73 -6.21 -29.71
N THR A 129 -2.96 -5.00 -30.21
CA THR A 129 -2.04 -4.33 -31.14
C THR A 129 -0.77 -3.87 -30.43
N ALA A 130 -0.89 -3.31 -29.23
CA ALA A 130 0.24 -2.95 -28.39
C ALA A 130 1.10 -4.19 -28.04
N ALA A 131 0.48 -5.28 -27.60
CA ALA A 131 1.17 -6.54 -27.32
C ALA A 131 1.93 -7.08 -28.55
N ARG A 132 1.31 -7.07 -29.74
CA ARG A 132 1.99 -7.48 -30.98
C ARG A 132 3.18 -6.60 -31.33
N ALA A 133 3.06 -5.28 -31.13
CA ALA A 133 4.13 -4.33 -31.41
C ALA A 133 5.32 -4.53 -30.44
N THR A 134 5.04 -4.74 -29.16
CA THR A 134 6.06 -4.86 -28.12
C THR A 134 6.75 -6.22 -28.15
N TRP A 135 5.99 -7.32 -28.22
CA TRP A 135 6.54 -8.67 -28.04
C TRP A 135 7.24 -9.21 -29.29
N LYS A 136 6.92 -8.67 -30.47
CA LYS A 136 7.47 -9.10 -31.76
C LYS A 136 7.42 -10.62 -31.97
N LEU A 137 6.31 -11.24 -31.55
CA LEU A 137 6.16 -12.69 -31.59
C LEU A 137 6.33 -13.23 -33.00
N GLU A 138 7.05 -14.34 -33.11
CA GLU A 138 7.07 -15.11 -34.34
C GLU A 138 5.75 -15.88 -34.48
N THR A 139 4.85 -15.36 -35.33
CA THR A 139 3.48 -15.88 -35.53
C THR A 139 3.35 -17.38 -35.83
N LYS A 140 4.45 -18.05 -36.21
CA LYS A 140 4.48 -19.48 -36.50
C LYS A 140 4.85 -20.36 -35.30
N THR A 141 5.57 -19.81 -34.32
CA THR A 141 6.26 -20.60 -33.29
C THR A 141 5.79 -20.28 -31.88
N GLU A 142 5.38 -19.04 -31.57
CA GLU A 142 5.14 -18.63 -30.16
C GLU A 142 3.66 -18.43 -29.78
N GLY A 143 2.75 -18.56 -30.75
CA GLY A 143 1.30 -18.38 -30.54
C GLY A 143 0.72 -17.16 -31.26
N ARG A 144 -0.59 -16.95 -31.09
CA ARG A 144 -1.36 -15.90 -31.79
C ARG A 144 -2.02 -14.93 -30.83
N VAL A 145 -1.71 -13.64 -30.99
CA VAL A 145 -2.37 -12.56 -30.24
C VAL A 145 -3.57 -12.04 -31.02
N ILE A 146 -4.75 -12.20 -30.44
CA ILE A 146 -6.03 -11.72 -30.97
C ILE A 146 -6.73 -10.80 -29.93
N SER A 147 -7.81 -10.16 -30.36
CA SER A 147 -8.70 -9.42 -29.45
C SER A 147 -10.09 -10.03 -29.50
N PHE A 148 -10.85 -9.82 -28.43
CA PHE A 148 -12.29 -10.09 -28.49
C PHE A 148 -12.94 -9.33 -29.66
N PRO A 149 -13.96 -9.93 -30.31
CA PRO A 149 -14.78 -9.23 -31.28
C PRO A 149 -15.44 -8.02 -30.62
N GLU A 150 -15.49 -6.90 -31.35
CA GLU A 150 -16.22 -5.73 -30.91
C GLU A 150 -17.72 -6.06 -30.87
N THR A 151 -18.38 -5.68 -29.77
CA THR A 151 -19.82 -5.90 -29.63
C THR A 151 -20.54 -5.07 -30.70
N PRO A 152 -21.29 -5.70 -31.61
CA PRO A 152 -22.00 -4.96 -32.65
C PRO A 152 -23.05 -4.06 -32.00
N LYS A 153 -23.37 -2.93 -32.64
CA LYS A 153 -24.43 -2.01 -32.17
C LYS A 153 -25.83 -2.65 -32.11
N SER A 154 -26.03 -3.77 -32.81
CA SER A 154 -27.29 -4.52 -32.80
C SER A 154 -27.27 -5.61 -31.72
N ALA A 155 -28.25 -5.55 -30.82
CA ALA A 155 -28.41 -6.50 -29.72
C ALA A 155 -28.55 -7.95 -30.20
N PHE A 156 -29.33 -8.18 -31.27
CA PHE A 156 -29.52 -9.53 -31.82
C PHE A 156 -28.23 -10.12 -32.42
N ALA A 157 -27.45 -9.29 -33.12
CA ALA A 157 -26.17 -9.73 -33.66
C ALA A 157 -25.14 -10.02 -32.56
N ALA A 158 -25.25 -9.34 -31.41
CA ALA A 158 -24.36 -9.51 -30.27
C ALA A 158 -24.54 -10.88 -29.58
N GLU A 159 -25.78 -11.36 -29.44
CA GLU A 159 -26.06 -12.61 -28.70
C GLU A 159 -25.68 -13.87 -29.47
N VAL A 160 -26.11 -14.02 -30.73
CA VAL A 160 -25.97 -15.31 -31.44
C VAL A 160 -24.73 -15.35 -32.34
N GLY A 161 -24.39 -14.21 -32.97
CA GLY A 161 -23.36 -14.17 -34.00
C GLY A 161 -21.93 -14.08 -33.46
N VAL A 162 -21.76 -13.42 -32.31
CA VAL A 162 -20.44 -13.16 -31.73
C VAL A 162 -19.79 -14.44 -31.21
N PRO A 163 -20.48 -15.31 -30.43
CA PRO A 163 -19.89 -16.55 -29.95
C PRO A 163 -19.45 -17.49 -31.06
N ALA A 164 -20.32 -17.74 -32.04
CA ALA A 164 -20.03 -18.63 -33.16
C ALA A 164 -18.81 -18.14 -33.98
N LYS A 165 -18.73 -16.84 -34.27
CA LYS A 165 -17.59 -16.26 -35.00
C LYS A 165 -16.29 -16.32 -34.19
N PHE A 166 -16.38 -16.10 -32.88
CA PHE A 166 -15.20 -16.18 -32.03
C PHE A 166 -14.70 -17.63 -31.92
N MET A 167 -15.62 -18.59 -31.73
CA MET A 167 -15.31 -20.02 -31.78
C MET A 167 -14.71 -20.46 -33.11
N GLN A 168 -15.27 -20.01 -34.24
CA GLN A 168 -14.71 -20.29 -35.56
C GLN A 168 -13.26 -19.82 -35.65
N LYS A 169 -12.93 -18.61 -35.16
CA LYS A 169 -11.55 -18.11 -35.13
C LYS A 169 -10.63 -18.95 -34.25
N LEU A 170 -11.12 -19.48 -33.13
CA LEU A 170 -10.35 -20.37 -32.25
C LEU A 170 -10.08 -21.71 -32.95
N THR A 171 -11.09 -22.28 -33.61
CA THR A 171 -10.98 -23.54 -34.36
C THR A 171 -10.07 -23.42 -35.57
N GLU A 172 -10.21 -22.36 -36.38
CA GLU A 172 -9.30 -22.04 -37.49
C GLU A 172 -7.88 -21.77 -37.01
N GLY A 173 -7.74 -21.29 -35.78
CA GLY A 173 -6.48 -21.11 -35.08
C GLY A 173 -5.82 -22.41 -34.62
N GLY A 174 -6.56 -23.53 -34.57
CA GLY A 174 -6.09 -24.76 -33.93
C GLY A 174 -5.85 -24.58 -32.43
N CYS A 175 -6.68 -23.77 -31.76
CA CYS A 175 -6.51 -23.40 -30.36
C CYS A 175 -6.54 -24.63 -29.44
N LYS A 176 -5.44 -24.85 -28.70
CA LYS A 176 -5.32 -25.86 -27.63
C LYS A 176 -5.31 -25.22 -26.25
N CYS A 177 -4.75 -24.02 -26.14
CA CYS A 177 -4.69 -23.26 -24.91
C CYS A 177 -5.08 -21.80 -25.18
N LEU A 178 -6.09 -21.33 -24.45
CA LEU A 178 -6.67 -20.01 -24.54
C LEU A 178 -6.28 -19.18 -23.31
N ILE A 179 -5.46 -18.17 -23.49
CA ILE A 179 -5.13 -17.18 -22.46
C ILE A 179 -6.03 -15.97 -22.65
N VAL A 180 -6.84 -15.65 -21.65
CA VAL A 180 -7.79 -14.52 -21.69
C VAL A 180 -7.34 -13.44 -20.73
N VAL A 181 -7.04 -12.25 -21.24
CA VAL A 181 -6.37 -11.18 -20.50
C VAL A 181 -7.31 -10.03 -20.17
N GLY A 182 -7.53 -9.80 -18.87
CA GLY A 182 -8.33 -8.72 -18.32
C GLY A 182 -9.76 -8.61 -18.89
N PRO A 183 -10.50 -9.73 -19.07
CA PRO A 183 -11.79 -9.72 -19.76
C PRO A 183 -12.85 -8.87 -19.04
N TYR A 184 -13.71 -8.22 -19.82
CA TYR A 184 -14.92 -7.58 -19.31
C TYR A 184 -16.04 -8.60 -19.02
N MET A 185 -17.09 -8.16 -18.33
CA MET A 185 -18.22 -9.01 -17.94
C MET A 185 -18.88 -9.74 -19.13
N GLU A 186 -19.17 -9.04 -20.23
CA GLU A 186 -19.78 -9.66 -21.41
C GLU A 186 -18.84 -10.67 -22.09
N GLN A 187 -17.53 -10.44 -22.00
CA GLN A 187 -16.51 -11.36 -22.50
C GLN A 187 -16.40 -12.60 -21.61
N LEU A 188 -16.57 -12.46 -20.30
CA LEU A 188 -16.62 -13.59 -19.38
C LEU A 188 -17.83 -14.50 -19.63
N ARG A 189 -19.00 -13.95 -19.98
CA ARG A 189 -20.16 -14.75 -20.43
C ARG A 189 -19.83 -15.56 -21.68
N LEU A 190 -19.18 -14.91 -22.65
CA LEU A 190 -18.75 -15.58 -23.87
C LEU A 190 -17.75 -16.71 -23.57
N ILE A 191 -16.80 -16.49 -22.66
CA ILE A 191 -15.83 -17.51 -22.26
C ILE A 191 -16.48 -18.66 -21.49
N GLU A 192 -17.50 -18.40 -20.68
CA GLU A 192 -18.30 -19.44 -20.03
C GLU A 192 -19.02 -20.32 -21.07
N GLU A 193 -19.64 -19.72 -22.08
CA GLU A 193 -20.31 -20.44 -23.17
C GLU A 193 -19.31 -21.31 -23.95
N ILE A 194 -18.14 -20.76 -24.27
CA ILE A 194 -17.06 -21.48 -24.95
C ILE A 194 -16.52 -22.63 -24.09
N GLY A 195 -16.32 -22.39 -22.80
CA GLY A 195 -15.88 -23.43 -21.87
C GLY A 195 -16.86 -24.60 -21.80
N ASN A 196 -18.17 -24.33 -21.90
CA ASN A 196 -19.21 -25.35 -21.94
C ASN A 196 -19.22 -26.15 -23.24
N GLN A 197 -18.92 -25.51 -24.38
CA GLN A 197 -18.87 -26.16 -25.69
C GLN A 197 -17.62 -27.03 -25.86
N VAL A 198 -16.44 -26.53 -25.45
CA VAL A 198 -15.15 -27.19 -25.69
C VAL A 198 -14.78 -28.19 -24.58
N GLN A 199 -15.44 -28.10 -23.42
CA GLN A 199 -15.24 -28.97 -22.26
C GLN A 199 -13.76 -29.02 -21.83
N ASP A 200 -13.11 -30.20 -21.95
CA ASP A 200 -11.72 -30.46 -21.56
C ASP A 200 -10.76 -30.51 -22.76
N GLN A 201 -11.23 -30.22 -23.98
CA GLN A 201 -10.39 -30.27 -25.19
C GLN A 201 -9.44 -29.08 -25.32
N MET A 202 -9.72 -27.99 -24.61
CA MET A 202 -8.96 -26.74 -24.64
C MET A 202 -8.78 -26.26 -23.21
N GLY A 203 -7.54 -25.93 -22.83
CA GLY A 203 -7.31 -25.25 -21.56
C GLY A 203 -7.61 -23.78 -21.66
N ILE A 204 -8.19 -23.22 -20.60
CA ILE A 204 -8.56 -21.81 -20.52
C ILE A 204 -7.91 -21.23 -19.28
N ILE A 205 -7.07 -20.23 -19.48
CA ILE A 205 -6.37 -19.51 -18.42
C ILE A 205 -6.87 -18.07 -18.42
N LEU A 206 -7.55 -17.69 -17.34
CA LEU A 206 -7.99 -16.34 -17.10
C LEU A 206 -6.89 -15.58 -16.37
N LEU A 207 -6.46 -14.46 -16.94
CA LEU A 207 -5.46 -13.57 -16.35
C LEU A 207 -6.15 -12.26 -15.96
N ASN A 208 -6.05 -11.89 -14.68
CA ASN A 208 -6.65 -10.68 -14.11
C ASN A 208 -8.15 -10.53 -14.44
N SER A 209 -8.90 -11.63 -14.41
CA SER A 209 -10.34 -11.65 -14.67
C SER A 209 -11.17 -10.99 -13.56
N ARG A 210 -10.58 -10.92 -12.36
CA ARG A 210 -11.18 -10.31 -11.15
C ARG A 210 -12.53 -10.90 -10.79
N ILE A 211 -12.73 -12.20 -11.05
CA ILE A 211 -13.95 -12.93 -10.67
C ILE A 211 -14.02 -13.19 -9.15
N HIS A 212 -12.89 -13.10 -8.44
CA HIS A 212 -12.79 -13.22 -6.98
C HIS A 212 -12.69 -11.86 -6.25
N GLY A 213 -12.87 -11.88 -4.93
CA GLY A 213 -12.87 -10.72 -4.04
C GLY A 213 -14.29 -10.19 -3.76
N LYS A 214 -14.84 -10.50 -2.59
CA LYS A 214 -16.11 -9.91 -2.14
C LYS A 214 -15.95 -8.40 -1.92
N ASP A 215 -17.00 -7.62 -2.17
CA ASP A 215 -17.11 -6.17 -1.94
C ASP A 215 -16.35 -5.25 -2.92
N ARG A 216 -15.84 -5.76 -4.05
CA ARG A 216 -15.24 -4.89 -5.08
C ARG A 216 -16.29 -3.99 -5.72
N ILE A 217 -15.92 -2.76 -6.11
CA ILE A 217 -16.79 -1.84 -6.86
C ILE A 217 -17.38 -2.49 -8.13
N THR A 218 -16.67 -3.48 -8.70
CA THR A 218 -17.13 -4.30 -9.81
C THR A 218 -18.35 -5.18 -9.49
N GLU A 219 -18.64 -5.47 -8.22
CA GLU A 219 -19.79 -6.27 -7.79
C GLU A 219 -21.12 -5.65 -8.19
N LYS A 220 -21.25 -4.33 -8.17
CA LYS A 220 -22.50 -3.65 -8.55
C LYS A 220 -22.90 -3.92 -10.00
N LYS A 221 -21.95 -4.37 -10.83
CA LYS A 221 -22.19 -4.71 -12.23
C LYS A 221 -22.13 -6.21 -12.50
N PHE A 222 -21.52 -7.03 -11.63
CA PHE A 222 -21.29 -8.45 -11.92
C PHE A 222 -22.50 -9.32 -11.50
N PRO A 223 -23.18 -10.02 -12.42
CA PRO A 223 -24.29 -10.90 -12.06
C PRO A 223 -23.83 -12.04 -11.14
N ALA A 224 -24.43 -12.14 -9.94
CA ALA A 224 -24.03 -13.12 -8.93
C ALA A 224 -24.01 -14.57 -9.45
N ARG A 225 -24.95 -14.93 -10.32
CA ARG A 225 -25.04 -16.26 -10.94
C ARG A 225 -23.84 -16.58 -11.83
N LEU A 226 -23.47 -15.66 -12.72
CA LEU A 226 -22.30 -15.81 -13.59
C LEU A 226 -21.03 -15.94 -12.76
N ARG A 227 -20.91 -15.14 -11.69
CA ARG A 227 -19.75 -15.15 -10.81
C ARG A 227 -19.59 -16.49 -10.11
N ALA A 228 -20.66 -16.98 -9.49
CA ALA A 228 -20.65 -18.27 -8.79
C ALA A 228 -20.30 -19.41 -9.75
N SER A 229 -20.84 -19.38 -10.97
CA SER A 229 -20.52 -20.37 -12.02
C SER A 229 -19.05 -20.34 -12.42
N LEU A 230 -18.49 -19.15 -12.67
CA LEU A 230 -17.07 -18.99 -13.00
C LEU A 230 -16.15 -19.39 -11.84
N GLN A 231 -16.45 -18.99 -10.60
CA GLN A 231 -15.68 -19.36 -9.41
C GLN A 231 -15.72 -20.87 -9.11
N GLN A 232 -16.81 -21.54 -9.48
CA GLN A 232 -16.92 -23.00 -9.40
C GLN A 232 -16.13 -23.70 -10.51
N THR A 233 -16.07 -23.07 -11.68
CA THR A 233 -15.49 -23.67 -12.89
C THR A 233 -13.99 -23.47 -13.01
N TYR A 234 -13.48 -22.31 -12.57
CA TYR A 234 -12.08 -21.93 -12.67
C TYR A 234 -11.38 -22.10 -11.32
N THR A 235 -10.24 -22.78 -11.34
CA THR A 235 -9.43 -22.97 -10.13
C THR A 235 -8.54 -21.73 -9.95
N PRO A 236 -8.59 -21.05 -8.79
CA PRO A 236 -7.81 -19.83 -8.54
C PRO A 236 -6.32 -20.14 -8.31
N SER A 237 -5.60 -20.60 -9.34
CA SER A 237 -4.23 -21.12 -9.28
C SER A 237 -3.32 -20.21 -8.45
N TYR A 238 -3.18 -18.95 -8.84
CA TYR A 238 -2.27 -18.01 -8.20
C TYR A 238 -2.91 -16.64 -8.09
N HIS A 239 -3.14 -16.17 -6.86
CA HIS A 239 -3.75 -14.87 -6.59
C HIS A 239 -2.88 -14.06 -5.63
N VAL A 240 -2.55 -12.84 -6.02
CA VAL A 240 -1.96 -11.82 -5.16
C VAL A 240 -2.83 -10.57 -5.30
N ARG A 241 -3.41 -10.09 -4.19
CA ARG A 241 -4.26 -8.91 -4.19
C ARG A 241 -3.87 -7.95 -3.08
N PHE A 242 -3.83 -6.67 -3.39
CA PHE A 242 -3.75 -5.63 -2.37
C PHE A 242 -5.12 -5.39 -1.74
N LEU A 243 -5.10 -5.22 -0.43
CA LEU A 243 -6.26 -4.86 0.38
C LEU A 243 -6.27 -3.34 0.60
N GLU A 244 -7.44 -2.74 0.80
CA GLU A 244 -7.59 -1.27 0.94
C GLU A 244 -6.83 -0.69 2.15
N ARG A 245 -6.55 -1.50 3.17
CA ARG A 245 -5.74 -1.09 4.31
C ARG A 245 -4.26 -1.09 3.92
N LYS A 246 -3.57 0.02 4.23
CA LYS A 246 -2.14 0.27 3.92
C LYS A 246 -1.29 -0.96 4.25
N ASN A 247 -0.90 -1.68 3.19
CA ASN A 247 0.01 -2.84 3.14
C ASN A 247 -0.59 -4.22 3.44
N GLY A 248 -1.90 -4.40 3.36
CA GLY A 248 -2.53 -5.73 3.43
C GLY A 248 -2.44 -6.47 2.09
N ILE A 249 -2.09 -7.76 2.13
CA ILE A 249 -2.06 -8.66 0.96
C ILE A 249 -2.97 -9.85 1.24
N LEU A 250 -3.82 -10.19 0.27
CA LEU A 250 -4.49 -11.48 0.19
C LEU A 250 -3.77 -12.33 -0.87
N PHE A 251 -3.26 -13.47 -0.44
CA PHE A 251 -2.43 -14.36 -1.24
C PHE A 251 -3.03 -15.77 -1.30
N ARG A 252 -2.88 -16.41 -2.44
CA ARG A 252 -3.17 -17.84 -2.63
C ARG A 252 -2.26 -18.40 -3.72
N MET A 253 -1.75 -19.59 -3.50
CA MET A 253 -1.10 -20.39 -4.53
C MET A 253 -1.45 -21.87 -4.36
N VAL A 254 -1.44 -22.63 -5.45
CA VAL A 254 -1.60 -24.09 -5.44
C VAL A 254 -0.23 -24.75 -5.26
N GLY A 255 -0.09 -25.51 -4.18
CA GLY A 255 1.10 -26.33 -3.92
C GLY A 255 1.09 -27.62 -4.74
N ALA A 256 2.26 -28.25 -4.86
CA ALA A 256 2.42 -29.53 -5.54
C ALA A 256 1.60 -30.67 -4.91
N ASP A 257 1.26 -30.54 -3.63
CA ASP A 257 0.39 -31.46 -2.88
C ASP A 257 -1.11 -31.19 -3.10
N GLY A 258 -1.45 -30.18 -3.90
CA GLY A 258 -2.82 -29.74 -4.15
C GLY A 258 -3.44 -28.95 -3.01
N LYS A 259 -2.70 -28.67 -1.92
CA LYS A 259 -3.15 -27.69 -0.93
C LYS A 259 -3.05 -26.30 -1.52
N ALA A 260 -3.98 -25.45 -1.14
CA ALA A 260 -4.03 -24.09 -1.67
C ALA A 260 -4.69 -23.12 -0.67
N PRO A 261 -4.04 -22.86 0.46
CA PRO A 261 -4.57 -21.99 1.49
C PRO A 261 -4.64 -20.55 0.99
N TRP A 262 -5.67 -19.83 1.44
CA TRP A 262 -5.72 -18.38 1.42
C TRP A 262 -4.95 -17.83 2.62
N ILE A 263 -4.08 -16.87 2.36
CA ILE A 263 -3.21 -16.25 3.34
C ILE A 263 -3.46 -14.74 3.31
N VAL A 264 -3.85 -14.18 4.45
CA VAL A 264 -3.87 -12.72 4.66
C VAL A 264 -2.59 -12.35 5.37
N ALA A 265 -1.85 -11.41 4.80
CA ALA A 265 -0.61 -10.93 5.39
C ALA A 265 -0.55 -9.41 5.44
N GLN A 266 0.24 -8.90 6.39
CA GLN A 266 0.61 -7.49 6.49
C GLN A 266 2.06 -7.32 6.07
N GLN A 267 2.33 -6.48 5.08
CA GLN A 267 3.69 -6.04 4.79
C GLN A 267 4.06 -4.84 5.67
N LYS A 268 5.19 -4.93 6.34
CA LYS A 268 5.78 -3.87 7.17
C LYS A 268 7.19 -3.59 6.65
N GLU A 269 7.52 -2.33 6.44
CA GLU A 269 8.92 -1.95 6.24
C GLU A 269 9.61 -1.93 7.62
N LEU A 270 10.62 -2.77 7.81
CA LEU A 270 11.50 -2.68 8.97
C LEU A 270 12.60 -1.64 8.73
N PHE A 271 13.21 -1.18 9.83
CA PHE A 271 14.43 -0.37 9.78
C PHE A 271 15.48 -1.11 8.92
N GLY A 272 15.87 -0.50 7.80
CA GLY A 272 16.72 -1.12 6.77
C GLY A 272 16.07 -1.26 5.39
N GLY A 273 14.77 -0.94 5.25
CA GLY A 273 14.09 -0.87 3.95
C GLY A 273 13.77 -2.23 3.32
N GLN A 274 14.05 -3.34 4.02
CA GLN A 274 13.58 -4.66 3.59
C GLN A 274 12.14 -4.89 4.08
N PRO A 275 11.24 -5.29 3.18
CA PRO A 275 9.86 -5.56 3.54
C PRO A 275 9.77 -6.89 4.28
N VAL A 276 9.19 -6.87 5.49
CA VAL A 276 8.82 -8.07 6.23
C VAL A 276 7.34 -8.30 6.09
N THR A 277 7.00 -9.53 5.68
CA THR A 277 5.61 -9.95 5.54
C THR A 277 5.25 -10.78 6.76
N GLN A 278 4.23 -10.34 7.50
CA GLN A 278 3.69 -11.04 8.66
C GLN A 278 2.35 -11.66 8.28
N GLU A 279 2.24 -12.97 8.38
CA GLU A 279 0.95 -13.66 8.23
C GLU A 279 0.02 -13.30 9.38
N VAL A 280 -1.23 -12.99 9.04
CA VAL A 280 -2.29 -12.54 9.96
C VAL A 280 -3.43 -13.55 10.02
N LEU A 281 -3.76 -14.19 8.90
CA LEU A 281 -4.80 -15.21 8.81
C LEU A 281 -4.43 -16.24 7.75
N ARG A 282 -4.76 -17.50 8.00
CA ARG A 282 -4.71 -18.59 7.03
C ARG A 282 -6.04 -19.33 7.05
N SER A 283 -6.60 -19.59 5.87
CA SER A 283 -7.90 -20.26 5.71
C SER A 283 -7.95 -21.10 4.44
N ASP A 284 -8.77 -22.16 4.45
CA ASP A 284 -8.99 -22.99 3.25
C ASP A 284 -9.93 -22.33 2.24
N GLN A 285 -10.78 -21.42 2.71
CA GLN A 285 -11.73 -20.66 1.92
C GLN A 285 -11.32 -19.19 1.82
N GLU A 286 -11.80 -18.51 0.77
CA GLU A 286 -11.52 -17.10 0.56
C GLU A 286 -12.15 -16.28 1.71
N PRO A 287 -11.34 -15.58 2.53
CA PRO A 287 -11.85 -14.88 3.69
C PRO A 287 -12.71 -13.67 3.28
N SER A 288 -13.80 -13.45 4.00
CA SER A 288 -14.68 -12.30 3.84
C SER A 288 -14.02 -10.99 4.30
N ALA A 289 -14.52 -9.85 3.83
CA ALA A 289 -14.01 -8.55 4.28
C ALA A 289 -14.16 -8.33 5.80
N ALA A 290 -15.16 -8.96 6.43
CA ALA A 290 -15.31 -8.94 7.89
C ALA A 290 -14.19 -9.74 8.59
N GLU A 291 -13.91 -10.96 8.12
CA GLU A 291 -12.83 -11.81 8.66
C GLU A 291 -11.46 -11.16 8.47
N ILE A 292 -11.20 -10.58 7.30
CA ILE A 292 -9.97 -9.83 7.02
C ILE A 292 -9.82 -8.66 8.01
N ARG A 293 -10.87 -7.86 8.21
CA ARG A 293 -10.85 -6.73 9.17
C ARG A 293 -10.61 -7.20 10.60
N ALA A 294 -11.29 -8.26 11.03
CA ALA A 294 -11.15 -8.83 12.37
C ALA A 294 -9.74 -9.39 12.60
N ALA A 295 -9.16 -10.03 11.59
CA ALA A 295 -7.80 -10.58 11.66
C ALA A 295 -6.75 -9.46 11.84
N PHE A 296 -6.86 -8.36 11.07
CA PHE A 296 -5.98 -7.20 11.25
C PHE A 296 -6.17 -6.50 12.60
N GLN A 297 -7.42 -6.39 13.10
CA GLN A 297 -7.68 -5.85 14.44
C GLN A 297 -7.03 -6.71 15.52
N SER A 298 -7.17 -8.03 15.43
CA SER A 298 -6.58 -8.98 16.38
C SER A 298 -5.05 -8.90 16.36
N ALA A 299 -4.43 -8.81 15.18
CA ALA A 299 -2.99 -8.61 15.06
C ALA A 299 -2.53 -7.26 15.64
N LEU A 300 -3.32 -6.19 15.47
CA LEU A 300 -3.02 -4.90 16.08
C LEU A 300 -3.09 -4.96 17.61
N PHE A 301 -4.13 -5.58 18.17
CA PHE A 301 -4.26 -5.78 19.61
C PHE A 301 -3.12 -6.62 20.19
N ALA A 302 -2.69 -7.68 19.49
CA ALA A 302 -1.55 -8.48 19.91
C ALA A 302 -0.24 -7.66 19.94
N VAL A 303 -0.04 -6.79 18.94
CA VAL A 303 1.12 -5.88 18.90
C VAL A 303 1.04 -4.87 20.05
N VAL A 304 -0.12 -4.25 20.28
CA VAL A 304 -0.33 -3.27 21.36
C VAL A 304 -0.13 -3.90 22.74
N ALA A 305 -0.68 -5.09 22.97
CA ALA A 305 -0.49 -5.84 24.20
C ALA A 305 0.98 -6.22 24.42
N PHE A 306 1.68 -6.64 23.36
CA PHE A 306 3.10 -6.95 23.43
C PHE A 306 3.94 -5.69 23.69
N THR A 307 3.67 -4.57 23.03
CA THR A 307 4.37 -3.31 23.29
C THR A 307 4.07 -2.75 24.67
N ALA A 308 2.84 -2.86 25.18
CA ALA A 308 2.52 -2.43 26.54
C ALA A 308 3.28 -3.27 27.59
N ALA A 309 3.39 -4.59 27.36
CA ALA A 309 4.20 -5.47 28.20
C ALA A 309 5.71 -5.20 28.07
N PHE A 310 6.18 -4.82 26.88
CA PHE A 310 7.59 -4.55 26.60
C PHE A 310 8.02 -3.14 27.01
N GLU A 311 7.17 -2.13 26.93
CA GLU A 311 7.42 -0.77 27.46
C GLU A 311 7.45 -0.77 28.98
N PHE A 312 6.73 -1.69 29.64
CA PHE A 312 6.92 -1.96 31.06
C PHE A 312 8.31 -2.53 31.37
N ALA A 313 9.02 -3.06 30.37
CA ALA A 313 10.33 -3.68 30.50
C ALA A 313 11.49 -2.84 29.96
N MET A 314 11.34 -2.06 28.88
CA MET A 314 12.36 -1.15 28.32
C MET A 314 11.76 -0.04 27.42
N PRO A 315 12.19 1.23 27.56
CA PRO A 315 11.79 2.31 26.65
C PRO A 315 12.62 2.29 25.35
N THR A 316 12.00 2.07 24.18
CA THR A 316 12.67 2.17 22.86
C THR A 316 12.01 3.18 21.92
N VAL A 317 12.84 4.07 21.36
CA VAL A 317 12.48 5.22 20.51
C VAL A 317 12.37 4.80 19.02
N ARG A 318 11.25 5.09 18.34
CA ARG A 318 11.11 4.93 16.87
C ARG A 318 11.37 6.26 16.14
N ARG A 319 12.19 6.23 15.08
CA ARG A 319 12.49 7.36 14.18
C ARG A 319 11.47 7.47 13.04
N ALA A 320 11.04 8.69 12.73
CA ALA A 320 10.19 9.02 11.58
C ALA A 320 11.02 9.42 10.34
N ARG A 321 10.48 9.18 9.13
CA ARG A 321 11.05 9.61 7.83
C ARG A 321 10.16 10.72 7.26
N LYS A 322 10.78 11.80 6.73
CA LYS A 322 10.08 12.91 6.06
C LYS A 322 9.74 12.61 4.59
N ASN A 323 8.64 13.21 4.12
CA ASN A 323 8.41 13.58 2.72
C ASN A 323 8.94 15.01 2.49
N LEU A 324 9.82 15.21 1.51
CA LEU A 324 10.35 16.51 1.12
C LEU A 324 9.41 17.20 0.12
N SER A 325 8.56 18.12 0.59
CA SER A 325 7.77 19.03 -0.28
C SER A 325 8.17 20.49 -0.16
N GLU A 326 9.08 20.86 0.74
CA GLU A 326 9.42 22.27 1.03
C GLU A 326 10.08 23.01 -0.15
N TYR A 327 10.80 22.31 -1.04
CA TYR A 327 11.41 22.93 -2.24
C TYR A 327 10.56 22.86 -3.52
N GLN A 328 9.36 22.26 -3.49
CA GLN A 328 8.46 22.27 -4.65
C GLN A 328 7.61 23.55 -4.74
N GLY A 329 7.61 24.40 -3.71
CA GLY A 329 6.84 25.65 -3.68
C GLY A 329 7.49 26.83 -4.39
N TRP A 330 8.78 26.74 -4.76
CA TRP A 330 9.41 27.77 -5.59
C TRP A 330 8.98 27.57 -7.04
N PRO A 331 8.45 28.60 -7.72
CA PRO A 331 7.98 28.45 -9.09
C PRO A 331 9.10 27.95 -9.98
N LYS A 332 9.01 26.68 -10.40
CA LYS A 332 9.84 26.14 -11.49
C LYS A 332 9.54 26.97 -12.73
N GLY A 333 10.32 28.03 -12.97
CA GLY A 333 10.11 28.92 -14.12
C GLY A 333 10.30 30.42 -13.88
N ILE A 334 10.55 30.94 -12.67
CA ILE A 334 10.87 32.38 -12.52
C ILE A 334 12.31 32.69 -12.97
N TYR A 335 13.22 31.72 -12.89
CA TYR A 335 14.50 31.75 -13.58
C TYR A 335 14.65 30.44 -14.35
N PRO A 336 14.28 30.47 -15.64
CA PRO A 336 15.29 30.54 -16.67
C PRO A 336 14.99 31.76 -17.56
N MET A 337 15.80 32.81 -17.44
CA MET A 337 15.97 33.64 -18.63
C MET A 337 16.67 32.75 -19.67
N SER A 338 16.26 32.86 -20.93
CA SER A 338 16.76 32.05 -22.06
C SER A 338 18.27 32.16 -22.30
N ASP A 339 18.94 33.02 -21.55
CA ASP A 339 20.37 33.34 -21.58
C ASP A 339 21.21 32.52 -20.57
N GLY A 340 20.60 31.71 -19.71
CA GLY A 340 21.31 30.86 -18.74
C GLY A 340 22.01 31.63 -17.63
N TRP A 341 21.64 32.91 -17.41
CA TRP A 341 22.24 33.71 -16.35
C TRP A 341 21.66 33.35 -14.99
N VAL A 342 22.54 33.00 -14.05
CA VAL A 342 22.23 32.75 -12.64
C VAL A 342 22.81 33.91 -11.82
N PRO A 343 22.04 34.56 -10.92
CA PRO A 343 22.56 35.62 -10.08
C PRO A 343 23.84 35.17 -9.35
N PRO A 344 24.89 36.01 -9.26
CA PRO A 344 26.11 35.67 -8.51
C PRO A 344 25.89 35.35 -7.03
N CYS A 345 24.70 35.65 -6.50
CA CYS A 345 24.27 35.33 -5.14
C CYS A 345 23.49 34.01 -5.02
N TYR A 346 23.25 33.30 -6.13
CA TYR A 346 22.64 31.98 -6.07
C TYR A 346 23.67 30.98 -5.52
N PRO A 347 23.29 30.13 -4.56
CA PRO A 347 24.18 29.10 -4.06
C PRO A 347 24.67 28.24 -5.22
N ASN A 348 25.95 27.88 -5.20
CA ASN A 348 26.46 26.98 -6.23
C ASN A 348 25.82 25.57 -6.07
N GLU A 349 25.88 24.74 -7.10
CA GLU A 349 25.26 23.41 -7.07
C GLU A 349 25.82 22.53 -5.93
N GLU A 350 27.10 22.68 -5.60
CA GLU A 350 27.75 21.97 -4.49
C GLU A 350 27.18 22.40 -3.13
N GLU A 351 26.95 23.69 -2.92
CA GLU A 351 26.34 24.27 -1.72
C GLU A 351 24.88 23.82 -1.56
N LEU A 352 24.14 23.67 -2.66
CA LEU A 352 22.79 23.10 -2.63
C LEU A 352 22.79 21.62 -2.25
N ILE A 353 23.75 20.83 -2.77
CA ILE A 353 23.92 19.42 -2.41
C ILE A 353 24.32 19.29 -0.94
N GLU A 354 25.30 20.06 -0.49
CA GLU A 354 25.72 20.08 0.93
C GLU A 354 24.58 20.51 1.85
N TYR A 355 23.77 21.48 1.43
CA TYR A 355 22.59 21.91 2.17
C TYR A 355 21.52 20.80 2.21
N GLU A 356 21.26 20.13 1.10
CA GLU A 356 20.32 19.00 1.04
C GLU A 356 20.79 17.82 1.90
N GLU A 357 22.07 17.46 1.84
CA GLU A 357 22.67 16.45 2.70
C GLU A 357 22.58 16.85 4.18
N LYS A 358 22.88 18.12 4.50
CA LYS A 358 22.77 18.65 5.86
C LYS A 358 21.32 18.63 6.36
N MET A 359 20.33 18.98 5.53
CA MET A 359 18.91 18.93 5.89
C MET A 359 18.39 17.49 6.03
N ASN A 360 18.87 16.57 5.19
CA ASN A 360 18.53 15.15 5.27
C ASN A 360 19.23 14.43 6.44
N ALA A 361 20.40 14.91 6.86
CA ALA A 361 21.15 14.39 8.00
C ALA A 361 20.60 14.87 9.35
N ARG A 362 19.86 15.98 9.38
CA ARG A 362 19.14 16.39 10.60
C ARG A 362 18.16 15.28 10.95
N ARG A 363 18.16 14.88 12.23
CA ARG A 363 17.18 13.93 12.77
C ARG A 363 16.04 14.72 13.40
N LYS A 364 14.78 14.39 13.09
CA LYS A 364 13.65 14.80 13.92
C LYS A 364 13.67 13.99 15.20
N ALA A 365 13.70 14.64 16.37
CA ALA A 365 13.55 13.95 17.65
C ALA A 365 12.09 13.53 17.88
N THR A 366 11.88 12.37 18.49
CA THR A 366 10.55 11.92 18.93
C THR A 366 10.27 12.57 20.28
N LEU A 367 9.27 13.46 20.33
CA LEU A 367 8.93 14.23 21.52
C LEU A 367 7.63 13.77 22.16
N VAL A 368 7.52 14.03 23.44
CA VAL A 368 6.26 13.99 24.20
C VAL A 368 5.99 15.39 24.73
N LYS A 369 4.70 15.76 24.78
CA LYS A 369 4.24 17.02 25.34
C LYS A 369 3.37 16.81 26.57
N ARG A 370 3.47 17.73 27.54
CA ARG A 370 2.56 17.86 28.69
C ARG A 370 2.06 19.29 28.77
N HIS A 371 0.79 19.44 29.09
CA HIS A 371 0.13 20.73 29.28
C HIS A 371 0.05 21.02 30.78
N ILE A 372 0.58 22.16 31.21
CA ILE A 372 0.61 22.55 32.63
C ILE A 372 0.24 24.03 32.79
N CYS A 373 -0.21 24.40 33.98
CA CYS A 373 -0.36 25.79 34.38
C CYS A 373 0.66 26.10 35.48
N VAL A 374 1.36 27.23 35.37
CA VAL A 374 2.34 27.67 36.38
C VAL A 374 2.13 29.14 36.71
N LYS A 375 2.59 29.56 37.90
CA LYS A 375 2.62 30.99 38.29
C LYS A 375 3.81 31.72 37.68
N GLU A 376 3.75 33.04 37.61
CA GLU A 376 4.79 33.89 37.01
C GLU A 376 6.18 33.60 37.60
N GLN A 377 6.30 33.52 38.93
CA GLN A 377 7.56 33.21 39.61
C GLN A 377 8.16 31.85 39.19
N GLN A 378 7.31 30.86 38.89
CA GLN A 378 7.74 29.55 38.39
C GLN A 378 8.14 29.64 36.92
N TYR A 379 7.34 30.35 36.11
CA TYR A 379 7.62 30.58 34.69
C TYR A 379 8.97 31.26 34.47
N GLU A 380 9.30 32.30 35.24
CA GLU A 380 10.60 32.99 35.13
C GLU A 380 11.80 32.06 35.35
N GLN A 381 11.66 31.04 36.20
CA GLN A 381 12.71 30.05 36.41
C GLN A 381 12.75 29.02 35.28
N LEU A 382 11.59 28.55 34.84
CA LEU A 382 11.45 27.52 33.81
C LEU A 382 11.80 28.02 32.40
N SER A 383 11.59 29.32 32.13
CA SER A 383 11.88 29.96 30.83
C SER A 383 13.36 30.34 30.66
N LYS A 384 14.16 30.31 31.73
CA LYS A 384 15.60 30.56 31.64
C LYS A 384 16.27 29.50 30.77
N LYS A 385 16.87 29.95 29.68
CA LYS A 385 17.57 29.10 28.71
C LYS A 385 18.55 28.13 29.37
N GLU A 386 19.37 28.60 30.31
CA GLU A 386 20.34 27.76 31.03
C GLU A 386 19.66 26.62 31.82
N PHE A 387 18.50 26.90 32.42
CA PHE A 387 17.75 25.92 33.20
C PHE A 387 17.07 24.89 32.29
N ALA A 388 16.49 25.34 31.17
CA ALA A 388 15.86 24.50 30.17
C ALA A 388 16.87 23.61 29.42
N GLU A 389 18.01 24.15 28.99
CA GLU A 389 19.13 23.40 28.37
C GLU A 389 19.69 22.36 29.33
N LYS A 390 19.96 22.76 30.58
CA LYS A 390 20.46 21.84 31.62
C LYS A 390 19.48 20.70 31.85
N SER A 391 18.18 20.93 31.73
CA SER A 391 17.13 19.94 31.98
C SER A 391 16.66 19.20 30.72
N GLU A 392 17.13 19.60 29.53
CA GLU A 392 16.84 19.03 28.21
C GLU A 392 15.34 19.03 27.84
N TYR A 393 14.64 20.15 28.08
CA TYR A 393 13.26 20.38 27.61
C TYR A 393 13.14 21.70 26.84
N SER A 394 12.08 21.84 26.04
CA SER A 394 11.68 23.11 25.39
C SER A 394 10.25 23.48 25.79
N LEU A 395 9.89 24.77 25.67
CA LEU A 395 8.62 25.31 26.16
C LEU A 395 7.90 26.13 25.08
N LEU A 396 6.60 25.94 24.99
CA LEU A 396 5.68 26.91 24.39
C LEU A 396 4.84 27.53 25.50
N ALA A 397 4.95 28.84 25.69
CA ALA A 397 4.31 29.57 26.76
C ALA A 397 3.19 30.46 26.24
N PHE A 398 2.01 30.32 26.82
CA PHE A 398 0.82 31.12 26.53
C PHE A 398 0.49 31.95 27.77
N PRO A 399 0.75 33.27 27.76
CA PRO A 399 0.41 34.14 28.88
C PRO A 399 -1.11 34.25 28.99
N ILE A 400 -1.66 34.00 30.19
CA ILE A 400 -3.09 34.17 30.44
C ILE A 400 -3.33 35.58 30.97
N SER A 401 -4.27 36.31 30.35
CA SER A 401 -4.66 37.65 30.79
C SER A 401 -5.11 37.64 32.24
N GLU A 402 -4.87 38.73 32.97
CA GLU A 402 -5.32 38.87 34.36
C GLU A 402 -6.84 38.68 34.47
N GLY A 403 -7.28 38.03 35.55
CA GLY A 403 -8.68 37.68 35.77
C GLY A 403 -8.86 36.54 36.76
N ASP A 404 -10.08 36.02 36.89
CA ASP A 404 -10.44 34.99 37.87
C ASP A 404 -9.58 33.72 37.80
N TYR A 405 -9.12 33.39 36.59
CA TYR A 405 -8.28 32.22 36.33
C TYR A 405 -6.78 32.52 36.38
N SER A 406 -6.37 33.79 36.26
CA SER A 406 -4.96 34.17 36.14
C SER A 406 -4.42 34.95 37.32
N GLY A 407 -5.20 35.51 38.24
CA GLY A 407 -4.68 36.37 39.30
C GLY A 407 -4.07 37.69 38.78
N GLU A 408 -3.65 38.57 39.68
CA GLU A 408 -3.03 39.88 39.36
C GLU A 408 -1.55 39.88 39.80
N GLY A 409 -0.67 40.52 39.01
CA GLY A 409 0.77 40.61 39.34
C GLY A 409 1.45 39.24 39.44
N ASP A 410 2.20 38.99 40.52
CA ASP A 410 2.94 37.73 40.76
C ASP A 410 2.07 36.46 40.70
N ASP A 411 0.77 36.60 40.90
CA ASP A 411 -0.18 35.49 40.78
C ASP A 411 -0.55 35.16 39.33
N LYS A 412 -0.07 35.95 38.34
CA LYS A 412 -0.30 35.75 36.90
C LYS A 412 0.03 34.32 36.49
N THR A 413 -0.89 33.71 35.76
CA THR A 413 -0.79 32.31 35.38
C THR A 413 -0.38 32.17 33.91
N TYR A 414 0.51 31.21 33.65
CA TYR A 414 0.98 30.85 32.32
C TYR A 414 0.54 29.43 32.00
N PHE A 415 -0.04 29.23 30.81
CA PHE A 415 -0.27 27.90 30.27
C PHE A 415 0.96 27.49 29.45
N LEU A 416 1.61 26.40 29.85
CA LEU A 416 2.83 25.91 29.22
C LEU A 416 2.59 24.56 28.56
N ILE A 417 3.16 24.39 27.36
CA ILE A 417 3.33 23.10 26.72
C ILE A 417 4.81 22.73 26.81
N VAL A 418 5.10 21.70 27.59
CA VAL A 418 6.46 21.23 27.84
C VAL A 418 6.79 20.10 26.88
N PHE A 419 7.78 20.31 26.02
CA PHE A 419 8.26 19.33 25.06
C PHE A 419 9.58 18.72 25.52
N TYR A 420 9.67 17.39 25.54
CA TYR A 420 10.91 16.69 25.88
C TYR A 420 11.00 15.31 25.22
N GLU A 421 12.20 14.77 25.12
CA GLU A 421 12.40 13.39 24.67
C GLU A 421 12.01 12.41 25.78
N PRO A 422 11.34 11.28 25.47
CA PRO A 422 11.00 10.25 26.46
C PRO A 422 12.21 9.75 27.27
N SER A 423 13.39 9.74 26.66
CA SER A 423 14.66 9.35 27.29
C SER A 423 15.09 10.28 28.43
N LYS A 424 14.60 11.52 28.44
CA LYS A 424 14.95 12.58 29.41
C LYS A 424 13.86 12.82 30.46
N LYS A 425 12.78 12.03 30.45
CA LYS A 425 11.62 12.18 31.35
C LYS A 425 11.99 12.43 32.81
N SER A 426 12.79 11.54 33.42
CA SER A 426 13.12 11.65 34.85
C SER A 426 13.93 12.91 35.20
N LYS A 427 14.68 13.46 34.23
CA LYS A 427 15.47 14.68 34.41
C LYS A 427 14.56 15.90 34.39
N VAL A 428 13.63 15.95 33.45
CA VAL A 428 12.62 17.01 33.33
C VAL A 428 11.69 17.00 34.55
N GLU A 429 11.14 15.85 34.95
CA GLU A 429 10.27 15.74 36.12
C GLU A 429 10.96 16.21 37.42
N ARG A 430 12.25 15.92 37.59
CA ARG A 430 13.03 16.43 38.73
C ARG A 430 13.23 17.94 38.68
N ALA A 431 13.46 18.50 37.49
CA ALA A 431 13.63 19.94 37.30
C ALA A 431 12.35 20.70 37.67
N PHE A 432 11.19 20.26 37.16
CA PHE A 432 9.90 20.88 37.50
C PHE A 432 9.56 20.73 38.98
N LYS A 433 9.82 19.56 39.56
CA LYS A 433 9.62 19.33 41.00
C LYS A 433 10.47 20.27 41.86
N SER A 434 11.67 20.66 41.40
CA SER A 434 12.52 21.63 42.09
C SER A 434 11.97 23.06 42.09
N VAL A 435 11.13 23.40 41.11
CA VAL A 435 10.40 24.68 41.00
C VAL A 435 9.02 24.61 41.70
N GLY A 436 8.69 23.45 42.28
CA GLY A 436 7.45 23.24 43.02
C GLY A 436 6.24 22.86 42.13
N ASN A 437 6.47 22.30 40.94
CA ASN A 437 5.41 21.78 40.07
C ASN A 437 5.65 20.29 39.77
N ASP A 438 4.67 19.43 40.05
CA ASP A 438 4.81 17.98 39.78
C ASP A 438 4.24 17.62 38.41
N LEU A 439 5.12 17.48 37.42
CA LEU A 439 4.75 17.10 36.07
C LEU A 439 3.99 15.76 35.99
N THR A 440 4.15 14.86 36.97
CA THR A 440 3.58 13.49 36.92
C THR A 440 2.06 13.45 37.00
N GLU A 441 1.44 14.53 37.48
CA GLU A 441 -0.01 14.68 37.59
C GLU A 441 -0.68 14.98 36.24
N TYR A 442 0.10 15.37 35.22
CA TYR A 442 -0.41 15.80 33.93
C TYR A 442 -0.31 14.72 32.86
N GLU A 443 -1.29 14.73 31.95
CA GLU A 443 -1.35 13.79 30.83
C GLU A 443 -0.17 13.98 29.88
N GLN A 444 0.44 12.85 29.47
CA GLN A 444 1.53 12.81 28.53
C GLN A 444 1.01 12.43 27.14
N VAL A 445 1.19 13.32 26.17
CA VAL A 445 0.75 13.13 24.78
C VAL A 445 1.99 12.98 23.89
N VAL A 446 2.01 11.97 23.02
CA VAL A 446 3.09 11.82 22.04
C VAL A 446 2.90 12.84 20.92
N VAL A 447 3.96 13.56 20.55
CA VAL A 447 3.92 14.51 19.44
C VAL A 447 3.99 13.73 18.12
N ASP A 448 3.06 14.01 17.21
CA ASP A 448 3.03 13.39 15.88
C ASP A 448 4.22 13.91 15.05
N PRO A 449 5.06 13.02 14.46
CA PRO A 449 6.14 13.46 13.58
C PRO A 449 5.70 14.26 12.35
N ASP A 450 4.43 14.08 11.95
CA ASP A 450 3.76 14.78 10.86
C ASP A 450 2.80 15.86 11.40
N ALA A 451 3.02 16.34 12.64
CA ALA A 451 2.28 17.46 13.22
C ALA A 451 2.28 18.66 12.26
N LYS A 452 1.11 19.30 12.15
CA LYS A 452 0.90 20.47 11.28
C LYS A 452 1.25 21.79 11.96
N GLU A 453 1.55 21.76 13.27
CA GLU A 453 1.83 22.96 14.04
C GLU A 453 3.33 23.29 13.96
N ASP A 454 3.64 24.47 13.44
CA ASP A 454 5.02 24.90 13.17
C ASP A 454 5.92 24.88 14.41
N ALA A 455 5.35 25.19 15.59
CA ALA A 455 6.06 25.16 16.86
C ALA A 455 6.51 23.74 17.24
N GLU A 456 5.65 22.74 17.04
CA GLU A 456 5.97 21.34 17.33
C GLU A 456 7.09 20.83 16.42
N GLU A 457 6.98 21.12 15.11
CA GLU A 457 8.03 20.75 14.15
C GLU A 457 9.36 21.42 14.49
N LYS A 458 9.33 22.71 14.86
CA LYS A 458 10.54 23.44 15.27
C LYS A 458 11.22 22.79 16.48
N PHE A 459 10.48 22.46 17.53
CA PHE A 459 11.06 21.80 18.70
C PHE A 459 11.60 20.40 18.39
N MET A 460 10.92 19.62 17.54
CA MET A 460 11.41 18.31 17.10
C MET A 460 12.78 18.41 16.43
N TRP A 461 12.99 19.46 15.64
CA TRP A 461 14.28 19.72 14.99
C TRP A 461 15.34 20.21 15.97
N ALA A 462 15.00 21.17 16.83
CA ALA A 462 15.92 21.71 17.84
C ALA A 462 16.44 20.59 18.76
N HIS A 463 15.56 19.75 19.30
CA HIS A 463 15.95 18.58 20.09
C HIS A 463 16.77 17.57 19.29
N GLY A 464 16.41 17.38 18.02
CA GLY A 464 17.14 16.54 17.08
C GLY A 464 18.61 16.91 16.93
N GLU A 465 18.90 18.20 16.93
CA GLU A 465 20.25 18.76 16.84
C GLU A 465 20.98 18.81 18.19
N GLY A 466 20.31 18.40 19.28
CA GLY A 466 20.84 18.52 20.65
C GLY A 466 20.65 19.92 21.25
N ASN A 467 19.91 20.79 20.58
CA ASN A 467 19.59 22.15 21.02
C ASN A 467 18.27 22.18 21.81
N ALA A 468 18.14 21.32 22.82
CA ALA A 468 17.01 21.42 23.76
C ALA A 468 17.18 22.67 24.63
N GLY A 469 16.08 23.35 24.99
CA GLY A 469 16.13 24.56 25.81
C GLY A 469 15.52 25.81 25.16
N GLU A 470 14.85 25.66 24.01
CA GLU A 470 14.12 26.77 23.39
C GLU A 470 12.83 27.07 24.15
N CYS A 471 12.56 28.35 24.37
CA CYS A 471 11.30 28.83 24.93
C CYS A 471 10.67 29.79 23.93
N ILE A 472 9.48 29.45 23.41
CA ILE A 472 8.69 30.30 22.54
C ILE A 472 7.57 30.87 23.38
N LEU A 473 7.52 32.20 23.50
CA LEU A 473 6.41 32.91 24.11
C LEU A 473 5.42 33.29 23.01
N SER A 474 4.15 32.97 23.20
CA SER A 474 3.10 33.42 22.28
C SER A 474 3.04 34.94 22.25
N GLU A 475 2.79 35.50 21.07
CA GLU A 475 2.67 36.95 20.87
C GLU A 475 1.37 37.52 21.47
N PHE A 476 0.40 36.65 21.75
CA PHE A 476 -0.92 37.03 22.26
C PHE A 476 -1.08 36.66 23.73
N GLU A 477 -1.84 37.46 24.46
CA GLU A 477 -2.39 37.08 25.76
C GLU A 477 -3.74 36.40 25.58
N TYR A 478 -3.98 35.36 26.35
CA TYR A 478 -5.17 34.50 26.22
C TYR A 478 -6.11 34.75 27.40
N GLN A 479 -7.39 34.97 27.11
CA GLN A 479 -8.42 35.05 28.14
C GLN A 479 -9.10 33.70 28.29
N VAL A 480 -9.13 33.18 29.52
CA VAL A 480 -9.89 31.95 29.82
C VAL A 480 -11.36 32.34 29.98
N THR A 481 -12.21 31.76 29.14
CA THR A 481 -13.66 31.93 29.21
C THR A 481 -14.32 30.62 29.64
N GLU A 482 -15.40 30.72 30.41
CA GLU A 482 -16.22 29.55 30.72
C GLU A 482 -16.97 29.08 29.48
N LYS A 483 -17.27 27.77 29.43
CA LYS A 483 -17.96 27.19 28.28
C LYS A 483 -19.32 27.86 28.09
N GLY A 484 -19.46 28.60 26.98
CA GLY A 484 -20.70 29.31 26.62
C GLY A 484 -20.77 30.77 27.06
N THR A 485 -19.72 31.32 27.69
CA THR A 485 -19.63 32.75 28.04
C THR A 485 -18.67 33.52 27.12
N ALA A 486 -18.07 32.86 26.12
CA ALA A 486 -17.27 33.54 25.11
C ALA A 486 -18.16 34.56 24.38
N GLU A 487 -17.75 35.82 24.37
CA GLU A 487 -18.51 36.90 23.75
C GLU A 487 -18.63 36.63 22.24
N TYR A 488 -19.86 36.62 21.74
CA TYR A 488 -20.17 36.33 20.34
C TYR A 488 -19.54 37.35 19.37
N ASP A 489 -19.21 38.54 19.88
CA ASP A 489 -18.70 39.68 19.10
C ASP A 489 -17.17 39.74 19.03
N ASP A 490 -16.41 38.84 19.68
CA ASP A 490 -14.95 38.77 19.50
C ASP A 490 -14.63 38.10 18.15
N PRO A 491 -14.08 38.82 17.15
CA PRO A 491 -13.75 38.24 15.85
C PRO A 491 -12.72 37.10 15.90
N TRP A 492 -12.03 36.94 17.03
CA TRP A 492 -11.06 35.86 17.28
C TRP A 492 -11.58 34.77 18.21
N GLY A 493 -12.80 34.92 18.73
CA GLY A 493 -13.42 33.96 19.63
C GLY A 493 -13.72 32.62 18.95
N PRO A 494 -13.72 31.51 19.71
CA PRO A 494 -14.05 30.18 19.19
C PRO A 494 -15.51 30.06 18.75
N THR A 495 -16.34 31.05 19.10
CA THR A 495 -17.77 31.11 18.76
C THR A 495 -18.12 32.08 17.64
N HIS A 496 -17.14 32.79 17.06
CA HIS A 496 -17.40 33.77 16.03
C HIS A 496 -17.60 33.10 14.67
N PRO A 497 -18.72 33.34 13.95
CA PRO A 497 -19.07 32.62 12.73
C PRO A 497 -18.08 32.81 11.55
N GLU A 498 -17.25 33.86 11.62
CA GLU A 498 -16.18 34.13 10.65
C GLU A 498 -14.76 33.97 11.25
N GLY A 499 -14.66 33.53 12.50
CA GLY A 499 -13.38 33.39 13.19
C GLY A 499 -12.52 32.29 12.58
N LYS A 500 -11.20 32.49 12.58
CA LYS A 500 -10.21 31.50 12.06
C LYS A 500 -10.30 30.13 12.76
N PHE A 501 -10.90 30.09 13.94
CA PHE A 501 -11.04 28.90 14.79
C PHE A 501 -12.46 28.33 14.81
N TRP A 502 -13.38 28.80 13.95
CA TRP A 502 -14.75 28.31 13.81
C TRP A 502 -14.81 27.11 12.86
N GLU A 503 -14.57 25.91 13.41
CA GLU A 503 -14.96 24.60 12.83
C GLU A 503 -15.37 23.61 13.93
#